data_AF-W7WXP3-F1
#
_entry.id   AF-W7WXP3-F1
#
_cell.length_a   1.000
_cell.length_b   1.000
_cell.length_c   1.000
_cell.angle_alpha   90.00
_cell.angle_beta   90.00
_cell.angle_gamma   90.00
#
_symmetry.space_group_name_H-M   'P 1'
#
loop_
_entity.id
_entity.type
_entity.pdbx_description
1 polymer ?
#
loop_
_entity_poly.entity_id
_entity_poly.type
_entity_poly.pdbx_seq_one_letter_code
_entity_poly.pdbx_strand_id
1 'polypeptide(L)'
;MFENERLTARMNQFFDRFESQLRQSLRALAEAGGSQTPTVDAQAQASVLVSFVLGRLQRYARSGFKRLPSEHLDAALRQLAT
;
A
#
# COMPACT_ATOMS: atom_id res chain seq x y z
N MET A 1 24.19 18.24 4.66
CA MET A 1 23.10 18.51 3.72
C MET A 1 22.59 17.26 2.97
N PHE A 2 23.38 16.21 2.73
CA PHE A 2 22.93 14.99 2.02
C PHE A 2 22.18 13.94 2.87
N GLU A 3 22.08 14.12 4.19
CA GLU A 3 21.48 13.12 5.09
C GLU A 3 19.97 12.99 4.89
N ASN A 4 19.26 14.12 4.75
CA ASN A 4 17.82 14.15 4.51
C ASN A 4 17.45 13.46 3.19
N GLU A 5 18.24 13.64 2.14
CA GLU A 5 18.01 13.00 0.83
C GLU A 5 18.22 11.49 0.91
N ARG A 6 19.28 11.04 1.60
CA ARG A 6 19.55 9.61 1.80
C ARG A 6 18.47 8.93 2.64
N LEU A 7 17.94 9.59 3.66
CA LEU A 7 16.82 9.09 4.47
C LEU A 7 15.54 8.99 3.65
N THR A 8 15.26 10.02 2.85
CA THR A 8 14.12 10.03 1.92
C THR A 8 14.24 8.88 0.90
N ALA A 9 15.43 8.69 0.32
CA ALA A 9 15.69 7.60 -0.61
C ALA A 9 15.49 6.22 0.03
N ARG A 10 15.93 6.02 1.29
CA ARG A 10 15.69 4.77 2.03
C ARG A 10 14.20 4.52 2.27
N MET A 11 13.43 5.55 2.55
CA MET A 11 11.98 5.43 2.74
C MET A 11 11.27 5.05 1.44
N ASN A 12 11.67 5.65 0.31
CA ASN A 12 11.14 5.28 -1.00
C ASN A 12 11.45 3.81 -1.32
N GLN A 13 12.70 3.39 -1.14
CA GLN A 13 13.10 1.98 -1.35
C GLN A 13 12.34 1.00 -0.45
N PHE A 14 11.98 1.41 0.77
CA PHE A 14 11.14 0.60 1.64
C PHE A 14 9.75 0.37 1.04
N PHE A 15 9.10 1.44 0.56
CA PHE A 15 7.78 1.33 -0.07
C PHE A 15 7.82 0.56 -1.40
N ASP A 16 8.86 0.75 -2.22
CA ASP A 16 9.05 -0.02 -3.45
C ASP A 16 9.15 -1.52 -3.16
N ARG A 17 9.89 -1.90 -2.11
CA ARG A 17 10.01 -3.30 -1.67
C ARG A 17 8.70 -3.82 -1.08
N PHE A 18 8.02 -3.02 -0.27
CA PHE A 18 6.73 -3.38 0.31
C PHE A 18 5.68 -3.66 -0.78
N GLU A 19 5.58 -2.78 -1.79
CA GLU A 19 4.70 -2.96 -2.93
C GLU A 19 5.09 -4.21 -3.76
N SER A 20 6.40 -4.46 -3.94
CA SER A 20 6.87 -5.67 -4.63
C SER A 20 6.43 -6.96 -3.92
N GLN A 21 6.57 -7.03 -2.60
CA GLN A 21 6.14 -8.20 -1.82
C GLN A 21 4.62 -8.40 -1.93
N LEU A 22 3.86 -7.31 -1.85
CA LEU A 22 2.41 -7.36 -1.98
C LEU A 22 1.97 -7.86 -3.36
N ARG A 23 2.59 -7.36 -4.44
CA ARG A 23 2.36 -7.85 -5.81
C ARG A 23 2.61 -9.35 -5.94
N GLN A 24 3.66 -9.87 -5.31
CA GLN A 24 3.97 -11.30 -5.35
C GLN A 24 2.87 -12.13 -4.67
N SER A 25 2.44 -11.73 -3.48
CA SER A 25 1.35 -12.42 -2.75
C SER A 25 0.02 -12.36 -3.51
N LEU A 26 -0.32 -11.19 -4.06
CA LEU A 26 -1.57 -11.00 -4.80
C LEU A 26 -1.58 -11.75 -6.13
N ARG A 27 -0.43 -11.87 -6.80
CA ARG A 27 -0.33 -12.67 -8.03
C ARG A 27 -0.65 -14.14 -7.75
N ALA A 28 -0.10 -14.72 -6.68
CA ALA A 28 -0.37 -16.09 -6.29
C ALA A 28 -1.88 -16.31 -6.00
N LEU A 29 -2.54 -15.33 -5.38
CA LEU A 29 -3.99 -15.36 -5.16
C LEU A 29 -4.79 -15.25 -6.47
N ALA A 30 -4.39 -14.37 -7.38
CA ALA A 30 -5.05 -14.19 -8.67
C ALA A 30 -4.91 -15.43 -9.58
N GLU A 31 -3.74 -16.09 -9.54
CA GLU A 31 -3.52 -17.38 -10.21
C GLU A 31 -4.42 -18.48 -9.64
N ALA A 32 -4.48 -18.60 -8.31
CA ALA A 32 -5.37 -19.56 -7.65
C ALA A 32 -6.87 -19.28 -7.90
N GLY A 33 -7.23 -18.02 -8.10
CA GLY A 33 -8.59 -17.58 -8.46
C GLY A 33 -8.93 -17.72 -9.94
N GLY A 34 -8.01 -18.19 -10.79
CA GLY A 34 -8.25 -18.38 -12.22
C GLY A 34 -8.32 -17.08 -13.04
N SER A 35 -7.68 -16.00 -12.57
CA SER A 35 -7.58 -14.76 -13.34
C SER A 35 -6.90 -15.02 -14.69
N GLN A 36 -7.40 -14.39 -15.75
CA GLN A 36 -6.77 -14.39 -17.07
C GLN A 36 -5.55 -13.45 -17.13
N THR A 37 -5.45 -12.49 -16.20
CA THR A 37 -4.43 -11.44 -16.15
C THR A 37 -3.82 -11.28 -14.76
N PRO A 38 -3.31 -12.36 -14.13
CA PRO A 38 -2.95 -12.36 -12.71
C PRO A 38 -1.86 -11.34 -12.35
N THR A 39 -0.97 -11.03 -13.30
CA THR A 39 0.07 -10.01 -13.08
C THR A 39 -0.49 -8.59 -13.09
N VAL A 40 -1.41 -8.28 -14.01
CA VAL A 40 -2.01 -6.94 -14.14
C VAL A 40 -2.91 -6.68 -12.93
N ASP A 41 -3.73 -7.66 -12.58
CA ASP A 41 -4.65 -7.58 -11.45
C ASP A 41 -3.88 -7.38 -10.14
N ALA A 42 -2.81 -8.16 -9.93
CA ALA A 42 -1.96 -8.03 -8.74
C ALA A 42 -1.23 -6.68 -8.68
N GLN A 43 -0.78 -6.13 -9.82
CA GLN A 43 -0.16 -4.81 -9.87
C GLN A 43 -1.16 -3.71 -9.48
N ALA A 44 -2.37 -3.74 -10.05
CA ALA A 44 -3.41 -2.77 -9.74
C ALA A 44 -3.83 -2.85 -8.26
N GLN A 45 -4.10 -4.05 -7.75
CA GLN A 45 -4.49 -4.25 -6.36
C GLN A 45 -3.39 -3.82 -5.38
N ALA A 46 -2.12 -4.16 -5.64
CA ALA A 46 -1.01 -3.74 -4.79
C ALA A 46 -0.89 -2.20 -4.75
N SER A 47 -1.00 -1.55 -5.91
CA SER A 47 -0.91 -0.09 -6.02
C SER A 47 -2.00 0.62 -5.21
N VAL A 48 -3.24 0.12 -5.29
CA VAL A 48 -4.38 0.64 -4.50
C VAL A 48 -4.13 0.50 -3.00
N LEU A 49 -3.70 -0.69 -2.56
CA LEU A 49 -3.44 -0.97 -1.13
C LEU A 49 -2.29 -0.11 -0.58
N VAL A 50 -1.20 0.03 -1.32
CA VAL A 50 -0.06 0.85 -0.91
C VAL A 50 -0.45 2.33 -0.85
N SER A 51 -1.15 2.83 -1.86
CA SER A 51 -1.65 4.21 -1.90
C SER A 51 -2.60 4.50 -0.74
N PHE A 52 -3.47 3.55 -0.40
CA PHE A 52 -4.36 3.65 0.75
C PHE A 52 -3.59 3.76 2.07
N VAL A 53 -2.61 2.88 2.32
CA VAL A 53 -1.76 2.91 3.52
C VAL A 53 -1.01 4.25 3.62
N LEU A 54 -0.41 4.71 2.53
CA LEU A 54 0.28 6.01 2.47
C LEU A 54 -0.65 7.17 2.80
N GLY A 55 -1.86 7.20 2.22
CA GLY A 55 -2.86 8.23 2.52
C GLY A 55 -3.29 8.24 3.98
N ARG A 56 -3.42 7.07 4.62
CA ARG A 56 -3.71 6.94 6.06
C ARG A 56 -2.57 7.51 6.91
N LEU A 57 -1.32 7.15 6.61
CA LEU A 57 -0.14 7.64 7.33
C LEU A 57 0.04 9.15 7.16
N GLN A 58 -0.19 9.68 5.95
CA GLN A 58 -0.14 11.11 5.69
C GLN A 58 -1.23 11.87 6.46
N ARG A 59 -2.47 11.37 6.49
CA ARG A 59 -3.56 11.97 7.29
C ARG A 59 -3.23 11.98 8.78
N TYR A 60 -2.63 10.90 9.30
CA TYR A 60 -2.17 10.82 10.68
C TYR A 60 -1.12 11.89 10.99
N ALA A 61 -0.06 12.00 10.17
CA ALA A 61 0.97 13.03 10.31
C ALA A 61 0.38 14.46 10.23
N ARG A 62 -0.47 14.74 9.23
CA ARG A 62 -1.12 16.05 9.05
C ARG A 62 -2.04 16.44 10.20
N SER A 63 -2.59 15.46 10.91
CA SER A 63 -3.44 15.71 12.08
C SER A 63 -2.66 16.02 13.36
N GLY A 64 -1.32 16.02 13.32
CA GLY A 64 -0.48 16.08 14.52
C GLY A 64 -0.63 14.84 15.38
N PHE A 65 -0.75 13.68 14.73
CA PHE A 65 -0.88 12.37 15.38
C PHE A 65 -2.19 12.15 16.18
N LYS A 66 -3.26 12.86 15.83
CA LYS A 66 -4.55 12.78 16.52
C LYS A 66 -5.54 11.81 15.87
N ARG A 67 -5.52 11.70 14.54
CA ARG A 67 -6.42 10.81 13.78
C ARG A 67 -5.70 9.50 13.49
N LEU A 68 -6.01 8.46 14.26
CA LEU A 68 -5.38 7.16 14.13
C LEU A 68 -5.48 6.62 12.68
N PRO A 69 -4.39 6.05 12.12
CA PRO A 69 -4.44 5.43 10.79
C PRO A 69 -5.47 4.31 10.67
N SER A 70 -5.89 3.70 11.79
CA SER A 70 -6.88 2.63 11.87
C SER A 70 -8.33 3.10 12.04
N GLU A 71 -8.58 4.41 12.09
CA GLU A 71 -9.92 4.99 12.18
C GLU A 71 -10.82 4.43 11.04
N HIS A 72 -11.94 3.79 11.39
CA HIS A 72 -12.85 3.13 10.44
C HIS A 72 -12.18 2.14 9.47
N LEU A 73 -11.12 1.43 9.89
CA LEU A 73 -10.34 0.55 9.01
C LEU A 73 -11.20 -0.53 8.34
N ASP A 74 -12.00 -1.27 9.10
CA ASP A 74 -12.82 -2.37 8.55
C ASP A 74 -13.83 -1.87 7.52
N ALA A 75 -14.46 -0.72 7.78
CA ALA A 75 -15.40 -0.12 6.85
C ALA A 75 -14.70 0.29 5.55
N ALA A 76 -13.52 0.89 5.63
CA ALA A 76 -12.76 1.29 4.46
C ALA A 76 -12.23 0.09 3.65
N LEU A 77 -11.75 -0.96 4.33
CA LEU A 77 -11.31 -2.18 3.65
C LEU A 77 -12.45 -2.85 2.89
N ARG A 78 -13.67 -2.89 3.46
CA ARG A 78 -14.85 -3.38 2.75
C ARG A 78 -15.17 -2.58 1.48
N GLN A 79 -14.95 -1.27 1.49
CA GLN A 79 -15.16 -0.42 0.31
C GLN A 79 -14.09 -0.62 -0.78
N LEU A 80 -12.92 -1.17 -0.43
CA LEU A 80 -11.86 -1.48 -1.40
C LEU A 80 -11.97 -2.90 -1.98
N ALA A 81 -12.75 -3.78 -1.34
CA ALA A 81 -12.91 -5.19 -1.70
C ALA A 81 -14.13 -5.48 -2.59
N THR A 82 -14.82 -4.44 -3.08
CA THR A 82 -15.91 -4.53 -4.07
C THR A 82 -15.37 -4.87 -5.44
#